data_AF-A0A7K1G529-F1
#
_entry.id   AF-A0A7K1G529-F1
#
_cell.length_a   1.000
_cell.length_b   1.000
_cell.length_c   1.000
_cell.angle_alpha   90.00
_cell.angle_beta   90.00
_cell.angle_gamma   90.00
#
_symmetry.space_group_name_H-M   'P 1'
#
loop_
_entity.id
_entity.type
_entity.pdbx_description
1 polymer ?
#
loop_
_entity_poly.entity_id
_entity_poly.type
_entity_poly.pdbx_seq_one_letter_code
_entity_poly.pdbx_strand_id
1 'polypeptide(L)'
;MCTNTEIGQLLKLANLMEHFKEHSKDGIASSFADFIDFHYHNTEKHSEKGKENHQNLPFKTINPNVNTVLAFENETMFSLSKPNIISTKRTVPFHKEFYISTVFASIWLPPKLS
;
A
#
# COMPACT_ATOMS: atom_id res chain seq x y z
N MET A 1 6.01 1.60 -2.41
CA MET A 1 7.26 2.26 -2.81
C MET A 1 8.24 2.49 -1.64
N CYS A 2 8.21 1.69 -0.57
CA CYS A 2 9.16 1.83 0.57
C CYS A 2 9.95 0.55 0.88
N THR A 3 9.88 -0.48 0.03
CA THR A 3 10.47 -1.81 0.30
C THR A 3 11.99 -1.81 0.34
N ASN A 4 12.65 -0.76 -0.18
CA ASN A 4 14.10 -0.63 -0.26
C ASN A 4 14.68 0.44 0.70
N THR A 5 13.86 1.05 1.56
CA THR A 5 14.34 1.96 2.60
C THR A 5 14.42 1.24 3.94
N GLU A 6 15.18 1.77 4.90
CA GLU A 6 15.26 1.19 6.25
C GLU A 6 13.88 1.15 6.94
N ILE A 7 12.97 2.09 6.61
CA ILE A 7 11.59 2.05 7.11
C ILE A 7 10.83 0.81 6.60
N GLY A 8 11.16 0.31 5.41
CA GLY A 8 10.58 -0.91 4.85
C GLY A 8 10.93 -2.14 5.67
N GLN A 9 12.03 -2.15 6.42
CA GLN A 9 12.38 -3.25 7.32
C GLN A 9 11.39 -3.37 8.48
N LEU A 10 10.70 -2.28 8.88
CA LEU A 10 9.65 -2.34 9.91
C LEU A 10 8.51 -3.29 9.50
N LEU A 11 8.24 -3.45 8.21
CA LEU A 11 7.23 -4.39 7.72
C LEU A 11 7.60 -5.86 7.99
N LYS A 12 8.88 -6.16 8.20
CA LYS A 12 9.35 -7.51 8.57
C LYS A 12 9.32 -7.77 10.07
N LEU A 13 8.85 -6.82 10.89
CA LEU A 13 8.75 -7.02 12.34
C LEU A 13 7.75 -8.13 12.71
N ALA A 14 6.74 -8.36 11.86
CA ALA A 14 5.83 -9.50 12.00
C ALA A 14 6.61 -10.84 11.90
N ASN A 15 7.51 -10.97 10.92
CA ASN A 15 8.34 -12.16 10.75
C ASN A 15 9.28 -12.38 11.93
N LEU A 16 9.85 -11.31 12.50
CA LEU A 16 10.67 -11.38 13.72
C LEU A 16 9.89 -11.99 14.89
N MET A 17 8.64 -11.55 15.07
CA MET A 17 7.77 -12.02 16.15
C MET A 17 7.33 -13.48 15.94
N GLU A 18 7.04 -13.86 14.69
CA GLU A 18 6.72 -15.25 14.35
C GLU A 18 7.90 -16.18 14.63
N HIS A 19 9.10 -15.78 14.22
CA HIS A 19 10.31 -16.56 14.45
C HIS A 19 10.68 -16.67 15.94
N PHE A 20 10.47 -15.61 16.72
CA PHE A 20 10.63 -15.68 18.17
C PHE A 20 9.68 -16.70 18.81
N LYS A 21 8.43 -16.78 18.35
CA LYS A 21 7.46 -17.78 18.86
C LYS A 21 7.89 -19.21 18.54
N GLU A 22 8.51 -19.45 17.38
CA GLU A 22 9.09 -20.76 17.04
C GLU A 22 10.22 -21.12 18.00
N HIS A 23 11.20 -20.23 18.18
CA HIS A 23 12.30 -20.43 19.13
C HIS A 23 11.83 -20.61 20.57
N SER A 24 10.76 -19.93 20.97
CA SER A 24 10.16 -20.08 22.31
C SER A 24 9.49 -21.44 22.48
N LYS A 25 8.84 -21.97 21.44
CA LYS A 25 8.22 -23.30 21.45
C LYS A 25 9.27 -24.41 21.49
N ASP A 26 10.36 -24.24 20.76
CA ASP A 26 11.45 -25.21 20.66
C ASP A 26 12.41 -25.14 21.87
N GLY A 27 12.17 -24.22 22.81
CA GLY A 27 13.00 -24.03 24.01
C GLY A 27 14.39 -23.45 23.72
N ILE A 28 14.59 -22.90 22.52
CA ILE A 28 15.87 -22.36 22.05
C ILE A 28 16.11 -20.95 22.62
N ALA A 29 15.06 -20.17 22.81
CA ALA A 29 15.13 -18.83 23.42
C ALA A 29 14.31 -18.77 24.71
N SER A 30 14.96 -18.43 25.83
CA SER A 30 14.31 -18.21 27.12
C SER A 30 13.58 -16.87 27.21
N SER A 31 14.03 -15.87 26.45
CA SER A 31 13.41 -14.55 26.38
C SER A 31 13.60 -13.92 25.00
N PHE A 32 12.84 -12.86 24.72
CA PHE A 32 13.01 -12.08 23.49
C PHE A 32 14.39 -11.42 23.40
N ALA A 33 14.96 -10.99 24.53
CA ALA A 33 16.31 -10.44 24.57
C ALA A 33 17.36 -11.47 24.16
N ASP A 34 17.24 -12.71 24.66
CA ASP A 34 18.14 -13.81 24.30
C ASP A 34 18.04 -14.14 22.80
N PHE A 35 16.82 -14.10 22.25
CA PHE A 35 16.60 -14.28 20.82
C PHE A 35 17.26 -13.18 19.97
N ILE A 36 17.15 -11.91 20.39
CA ILE A 36 17.81 -10.80 19.70
C ILE A 36 19.33 -10.94 19.79
N ASP A 37 19.87 -11.24 20.96
CA ASP A 37 21.32 -11.41 21.14
C ASP A 37 21.85 -12.56 20.26
N PHE A 38 21.14 -13.69 20.30
CA PHE A 38 21.46 -14.87 19.49
C PHE A 38 21.50 -14.57 17.99
N HIS A 39 20.57 -13.77 17.46
CA HIS A 39 20.52 -13.50 16.03
C HIS A 39 21.32 -12.27 15.58
N TYR A 40 21.49 -11.23 16.41
CA TYR A 40 22.11 -9.97 15.96
C TYR A 40 23.51 -9.74 16.51
N HIS A 41 23.96 -10.51 17.52
CA HIS A 41 25.30 -10.42 18.09
C HIS A 41 26.24 -11.49 17.55
N ASN A 42 25.75 -12.71 17.33
CA ASN A 42 26.56 -13.83 16.84
C ASN A 42 26.59 -13.87 15.29
N THR A 43 27.67 -13.38 14.70
CA THR A 43 27.92 -13.41 13.24
C THR A 43 28.36 -14.79 12.72
N GLU A 44 28.62 -15.76 13.61
CA GLU A 44 29.05 -17.10 13.24
C GLU A 44 27.86 -17.97 12.80
N LYS A 45 27.55 -17.88 11.51
CA LYS A 45 26.97 -18.92 10.63
C LYS A 45 26.13 -20.03 11.32
N HIS A 46 24.82 -19.78 11.47
CA HIS A 46 23.85 -20.87 11.27
C HIS A 46 23.74 -21.17 9.77
N SER A 47 24.72 -21.93 9.27
CA SER A 47 24.84 -22.29 7.84
C SER A 47 24.53 -23.76 7.54
N GLU A 48 24.00 -24.57 8.46
CA GLU A 48 23.96 -26.02 8.14
C GLU A 48 22.66 -26.80 8.29
N LYS A 49 21.53 -26.26 8.78
CA LYS A 49 20.25 -27.00 8.70
C LYS A 49 19.06 -26.07 8.50
N GLY A 50 18.45 -26.07 7.30
CA GLY A 50 17.11 -25.50 7.04
C GLY A 50 17.06 -24.03 6.54
N LYS A 51 17.94 -23.66 5.60
CA LYS A 51 18.41 -22.31 5.28
C LYS A 51 17.46 -21.23 4.73
N GLU A 52 16.15 -21.42 4.68
CA GLU A 52 15.30 -20.51 3.88
C GLU A 52 14.58 -19.44 4.72
N ASN A 53 14.18 -19.75 5.96
CA ASN A 53 13.39 -18.82 6.79
C ASN A 53 14.18 -17.99 7.82
N HIS A 54 15.35 -18.46 8.27
CA HIS A 54 16.12 -17.75 9.30
C HIS A 54 16.77 -16.43 8.82
N GLN A 55 16.77 -16.18 7.51
CA GLN A 55 17.45 -15.03 6.90
C GLN A 55 16.53 -13.83 6.67
N ASN A 56 15.21 -13.97 6.82
CA ASN A 56 14.26 -12.88 6.54
C ASN A 56 13.90 -12.06 7.79
N LEU A 57 14.91 -11.75 8.60
CA LEU A 57 14.77 -10.88 9.76
C LEU A 57 15.10 -9.42 9.38
N PRO A 58 14.43 -8.43 9.99
CA PRO A 58 14.70 -7.02 9.72
C PRO A 58 16.12 -6.61 10.13
N PHE A 59 16.67 -5.55 9.52
CA PHE A 59 17.93 -4.90 9.94
C PHE A 59 19.19 -5.78 9.98
N LYS A 60 19.19 -6.95 9.33
CA LYS A 60 20.36 -7.85 9.23
C LYS A 60 21.49 -7.32 8.35
N THR A 61 21.21 -6.33 7.50
CA THR A 61 22.20 -5.71 6.63
C THR A 61 22.11 -4.21 6.83
N ILE A 62 23.22 -3.60 7.24
CA ILE A 62 23.37 -2.15 7.24
C ILE A 62 23.83 -1.79 5.83
N ASN A 63 22.99 -1.14 5.04
CA ASN A 63 23.41 -0.67 3.73
C ASN A 63 24.20 0.65 3.93
N PRO A 64 25.51 0.69 3.62
CA PRO A 64 26.34 1.88 3.84
C PRO A 64 25.97 3.04 2.90
N ASN A 65 25.12 2.82 1.89
CA ASN A 65 24.70 3.81 0.90
C ASN A 65 23.35 4.46 1.20
N VAL A 66 22.76 4.26 2.38
CA VAL A 66 21.44 4.83 2.68
C VAL A 66 21.58 6.26 3.21
N ASN A 67 21.59 7.23 2.29
CA ASN A 67 21.23 8.60 2.63
C ASN A 67 19.72 8.68 2.88
N THR A 68 19.29 8.39 4.11
CA THR A 68 17.88 8.59 4.50
C THR A 68 17.62 10.08 4.64
N VAL A 69 17.05 10.70 3.61
CA VAL A 69 16.57 12.08 3.67
C VAL A 69 15.14 12.06 4.20
N LEU A 70 14.95 12.51 5.44
CA LEU A 70 13.62 12.75 6.01
C LEU A 70 13.11 14.08 5.47
N ALA A 71 12.22 14.02 4.47
CA ALA A 71 11.50 15.19 4.00
C ALA A 71 10.27 15.39 4.89
N PHE A 72 10.28 16.45 5.70
CA PHE A 72 9.10 16.91 6.41
C PHE A 72 8.34 17.87 5.51
N GLU A 73 7.17 17.47 5.05
CA GLU A 73 6.26 18.37 4.35
C GLU A 73 5.51 19.19 5.40
N ASN A 74 5.59 20.52 5.29
CA ASN A 74 4.69 21.38 6.04
C ASN A 74 3.30 21.17 5.45
N GLU A 75 2.38 20.57 6.21
CA GLU A 75 0.99 20.47 5.78
C GLU A 75 0.45 21.89 5.59
N THR A 76 0.29 22.29 4.31
CA THR A 76 -0.38 23.54 4.00
C THR A 76 -1.85 23.38 4.33
N MET A 77 -2.27 23.95 5.45
CA MET A 77 -3.68 24.05 5.82
C MET A 77 -4.38 24.92 4.77
N PHE A 78 -5.08 24.29 3.83
CA PHE A 78 -5.96 24.99 2.90
C PHE A 78 -7.41 24.86 3.40
N SER A 79 -8.17 25.94 3.28
CA SER A 79 -9.61 25.92 3.54
C SER A 79 -10.34 26.25 2.25
N LEU A 80 -11.31 25.41 1.88
CA LEU A 80 -12.20 25.71 0.78
C LEU A 80 -13.29 26.67 1.31
N SER A 81 -13.31 27.89 0.81
CA SER A 81 -14.39 28.83 1.13
C SER A 81 -15.73 28.26 0.66
N LYS A 82 -16.77 28.38 1.49
CA LYS A 82 -18.11 27.92 1.10
C LYS A 82 -18.55 28.65 -0.18
N PRO A 83 -19.08 27.94 -1.19
CA PRO A 83 -19.54 28.58 -2.41
C PRO A 83 -20.70 29.53 -2.08
N ASN A 84 -20.69 30.72 -2.68
CA ASN A 84 -21.84 31.61 -2.65
C ASN A 84 -22.96 30.96 -3.48
N ILE A 85 -24.03 30.52 -2.83
CA ILE A 85 -25.20 29.97 -3.52
C ILE A 85 -25.99 31.14 -4.11
N ILE A 86 -25.80 31.41 -5.39
CA ILE A 86 -26.61 32.37 -6.13
C ILE A 86 -27.90 31.66 -6.55
N SER A 87 -28.97 31.82 -5.77
CA SER A 87 -30.30 31.34 -6.14
C SER A 87 -31.00 32.37 -7.03
N THR A 88 -31.02 32.13 -8.33
CA THR A 88 -31.81 32.94 -9.26
C THR A 88 -33.20 32.32 -9.39
N LYS A 89 -34.27 33.08 -9.18
CA LYS A 89 -35.65 32.66 -9.49
C LYS A 89 -35.90 32.75 -11.00
N ARG A 90 -35.03 32.16 -11.81
CA ARG A 90 -35.18 32.14 -13.27
C ARG A 90 -35.86 30.84 -13.66
N THR A 91 -37.12 30.94 -14.08
CA THR A 91 -37.76 29.86 -14.81
C THR A 91 -37.02 29.72 -16.14
N VAL A 92 -36.32 28.61 -16.33
CA VAL A 92 -35.75 28.29 -17.65
C VAL A 92 -36.94 27.92 -18.54
N PRO A 93 -37.19 28.63 -19.66
CA PRO A 93 -38.22 28.22 -20.60
C PRO A 93 -37.80 26.87 -21.19
N PHE A 94 -38.44 25.80 -20.72
CA PHE A 94 -38.27 24.46 -21.26
C PHE A 94 -39.29 24.28 -22.38
N HIS A 95 -38.87 24.55 -23.61
CA HIS A 95 -39.68 24.19 -24.77
C HIS A 95 -39.69 22.67 -24.91
N LYS A 96 -40.85 22.08 -24.63
CA LYS A 96 -41.08 20.64 -24.68
C LYS A 96 -41.33 20.20 -26.11
N GLU A 97 -40.34 20.38 -26.99
CA GLU A 97 -40.37 19.76 -28.32
C GLU A 97 -39.92 18.31 -28.17
N PHE A 98 -40.89 17.43 -27.90
CA PHE A 98 -40.64 16.00 -27.96
C PHE A 98 -40.50 15.58 -29.42
N TYR A 99 -39.27 15.33 -29.86
CA TYR A 99 -39.01 14.61 -31.09
C TYR A 99 -39.16 13.11 -30.85
N ILE A 100 -40.10 12.47 -31.55
CA ILE A 100 -40.16 11.01 -31.61
C ILE A 100 -39.22 10.56 -32.71
N SER A 101 -38.06 10.05 -32.31
CA SER A 101 -37.09 9.48 -33.24
C SER A 101 -37.53 8.11 -33.71
N THR A 102 -37.74 7.95 -35.01
CA THR A 102 -37.97 6.65 -35.66
C THR A 102 -36.66 5.92 -35.98
N VAL A 103 -35.51 6.46 -35.55
CA VAL A 103 -34.19 5.84 -35.74
C VAL A 103 -34.18 4.42 -35.20
N PHE A 104 -34.79 4.18 -34.03
CA PHE A 104 -34.89 2.83 -33.45
C PHE A 104 -35.72 1.85 -34.29
N ALA A 105 -36.67 2.35 -35.09
CA ALA A 105 -37.45 1.51 -36.01
C ALA A 105 -36.66 1.12 -37.28
N SER A 106 -35.52 1.78 -37.53
CA SER A 106 -34.70 1.57 -38.73
C SER A 106 -33.45 0.73 -38.48
N ILE A 107 -33.19 0.32 -37.23
CA ILE A 107 -31.97 -0.41 -36.84
C ILE A 107 -31.96 -1.85 -37.39
N TRP A 108 -33.13 -2.47 -37.54
CA TRP A 108 -33.26 -3.88 -37.94
C TRP A 108 -33.80 -4.07 -39.36
N LEU A 109 -33.55 -3.11 -40.26
CA LEU A 109 -33.93 -3.30 -41.65
C LEU A 109 -33.00 -4.31 -42.33
N PRO A 110 -33.53 -5.28 -43.09
CA PRO A 110 -32.71 -6.21 -43.84
C PRO A 110 -31.84 -5.45 -44.87
N PRO A 111 -30.66 -5.99 -45.22
CA PRO A 111 -29.79 -5.35 -46.21
C PRO A 111 -30.53 -5.18 -47.54
N LYS A 112 -30.44 -3.98 -48.11
CA LYS A 112 -31.05 -3.68 -49.41
C LYS A 112 -30.29 -4.46 -50.47
N LEU A 113 -31.00 -5.31 -51.21
CA LEU A 113 -30.46 -5.99 -52.38
C LEU A 113 -30.43 -4.96 -53.52
N SER A 114 -29.25 -4.71 -54.06
CA SER A 114 -29.04 -3.90 -55.27
C SER A 114 -29.66 -4.56 -56.49
#